data_AF-A0A3C0PKU8-F1
#
_entry.id   AF-A0A3C0PKU8-F1
#
_cell.length_a   1.000
_cell.length_b   1.000
_cell.length_c   1.000
_cell.angle_alpha   90.00
_cell.angle_beta   90.00
_cell.angle_gamma   90.00
#
_symmetry.space_group_name_H-M   'P 1'
#
loop_
_entity.id
_entity.type
_entity.pdbx_description
1 polymer ?
#
loop_
_entity_poly.entity_id
_entity_poly.type
_entity_poly.pdbx_seq_one_letter_code
_entity_poly.pdbx_strand_id
1 'polypeptide(L)'
;DAIQNNRINANNSRNEAGAAQEQLKITFPYNGYKCGQQLRVQGTSTKIPGKYLWVFVHRSDIMGWWPQTNAVKIRADGTWLQTVGIGQPQDIDFEFEIKAIWLNEADHNNMVQYMRDGTKNNDWPSIELPEGSPSAIVTVTKVK
;
A
#
# COMPACT_ATOMS: atom_id res chain seq x y z
N ASP A 1 34.74 -11.18 41.67
CA ASP A 1 33.35 -10.81 41.32
C ASP A 1 33.20 -9.60 40.38
N ALA A 2 33.95 -9.57 39.26
CA ALA A 2 33.79 -8.57 38.18
C ALA A 2 33.27 -9.17 36.86
N ILE A 3 33.06 -10.49 36.81
CA ILE A 3 32.70 -11.23 35.60
C ILE A 3 31.17 -11.38 35.47
N GLN A 4 30.40 -11.23 36.56
CA GLN A 4 28.93 -11.28 36.51
C GLN A 4 28.27 -9.96 36.08
N ASN A 5 28.88 -8.80 36.32
CA ASN A 5 28.28 -7.50 35.98
C ASN A 5 28.34 -7.17 34.48
N ASN A 6 29.25 -7.79 33.71
CA ASN A 6 29.31 -7.60 32.27
C ASN A 6 28.27 -8.43 31.49
N ARG A 7 27.62 -9.41 32.14
CA ARG A 7 26.55 -10.22 31.51
C ARG A 7 25.19 -9.54 31.59
N ILE A 8 24.98 -8.64 32.55
CA ILE A 8 23.71 -7.94 32.74
C ILE A 8 23.57 -6.79 31.72
N ASN A 9 24.66 -6.09 31.38
CA ASN A 9 24.64 -5.04 30.36
C ASN A 9 24.49 -5.57 28.92
N ALA A 10 24.96 -6.79 28.64
CA ALA A 10 24.79 -7.44 27.33
C ALA A 10 23.37 -7.96 27.08
N ASN A 11 22.58 -8.15 28.14
CA ASN A 11 21.18 -8.58 28.03
C ASN A 11 20.22 -7.40 27.89
N ASN A 12 20.62 -6.20 28.30
CA ASN A 12 19.83 -4.98 28.08
C ASN A 12 20.02 -4.38 26.68
N SER A 13 21.13 -4.67 26.01
CA SER A 13 21.38 -4.29 24.60
C SER A 13 20.80 -5.28 23.58
N ARG A 14 20.30 -6.45 23.99
CA ARG A 14 19.51 -7.36 23.13
C ARG A 14 18.01 -7.06 23.13
N ASN A 15 17.52 -6.28 24.09
CA ASN A 15 16.14 -5.80 24.10
C ASN A 15 15.92 -4.62 23.13
N GLU A 16 16.97 -4.18 22.42
CA GLU A 16 16.90 -3.24 21.29
C GLU A 16 16.91 -3.94 19.91
N ALA A 17 16.96 -5.28 19.88
CA ALA A 17 16.93 -6.09 18.65
C ALA A 17 15.55 -6.70 18.36
N GLY A 18 14.49 -5.95 18.66
CA GLY A 18 13.10 -6.41 18.51
C GLY A 18 12.10 -5.31 18.17
N ALA A 19 12.55 -4.15 17.69
CA ALA A 19 11.67 -3.27 16.93
C ALA A 19 11.32 -4.03 15.65
N ALA A 20 10.23 -4.80 15.67
CA ALA A 20 9.63 -5.35 14.47
C ALA A 20 9.42 -4.18 13.52
N GLN A 21 10.33 -4.03 12.56
CA GLN A 21 10.27 -3.05 11.50
C GLN A 21 8.91 -3.28 10.85
N GLU A 22 7.94 -2.41 11.11
CA GLU A 22 6.58 -2.61 10.63
C GLU A 22 6.61 -2.57 9.10
N GLN A 23 6.71 -3.77 8.52
CA GLN A 23 6.45 -4.02 7.11
C GLN A 23 5.11 -3.39 6.79
N LEU A 24 5.05 -2.69 5.65
CA LEU A 24 3.86 -2.02 5.12
C LEU A 24 2.55 -2.75 5.51
N LYS A 25 1.64 -2.03 6.16
CA LYS A 25 0.31 -2.53 6.54
C LYS A 25 -0.77 -1.63 5.97
N ILE A 26 -1.90 -2.23 5.60
CA ILE A 26 -3.17 -1.52 5.43
C ILE A 26 -3.94 -1.72 6.74
N THR A 27 -4.25 -0.63 7.44
CA THR A 27 -5.02 -0.68 8.70
C THR A 27 -6.51 -0.43 8.48
N PHE A 28 -6.86 0.22 7.37
CA PHE A 28 -8.24 0.36 6.92
C PHE A 28 -8.26 0.54 5.39
N PRO A 29 -9.17 -0.11 4.65
CA PRO A 29 -10.18 -1.04 5.13
C PRO A 29 -9.59 -2.35 5.64
N TYR A 30 -10.40 -3.17 6.30
CA TYR A 30 -10.11 -4.57 6.61
C TYR A 30 -10.78 -5.50 5.60
N ASN A 31 -10.35 -6.77 5.56
CA ASN A 31 -10.95 -7.76 4.65
C ASN A 31 -12.46 -7.91 4.86
N GLY A 32 -13.23 -7.87 3.77
CA GLY A 32 -14.70 -7.93 3.77
C GLY A 32 -15.39 -6.61 4.09
N TYR A 33 -14.65 -5.50 4.19
CA TYR A 33 -15.24 -4.17 4.38
C TYR A 33 -16.15 -3.81 3.19
N LYS A 34 -17.31 -3.22 3.48
CA LYS A 34 -18.25 -2.74 2.46
C LYS A 34 -18.03 -1.24 2.22
N CYS A 35 -17.81 -0.85 0.97
CA CYS A 35 -17.50 0.52 0.61
C CYS A 35 -18.34 1.04 -0.57
N GLY A 36 -18.52 2.36 -0.63
CA GLY A 36 -19.06 3.02 -1.82
C GLY A 36 -18.00 3.17 -2.92
N GLN A 37 -18.25 4.08 -3.87
CA GLN A 37 -17.37 4.32 -5.02
C GLN A 37 -15.99 4.90 -4.66
N GLN A 38 -15.85 5.59 -3.53
CA GLN A 38 -14.58 6.12 -3.05
C GLN A 38 -14.28 5.60 -1.65
N LEU A 39 -13.01 5.30 -1.40
CA LEU A 39 -12.54 4.80 -0.12
C LEU A 39 -11.24 5.49 0.30
N ARG A 40 -11.15 5.84 1.58
CA ARG A 40 -9.93 6.32 2.22
C ARG A 40 -9.16 5.14 2.77
N VAL A 41 -8.11 4.72 2.08
CA VAL A 41 -7.21 3.66 2.52
C VAL A 41 -6.16 4.25 3.45
N GLN A 42 -6.00 3.65 4.62
CA GLN A 42 -5.07 4.04 5.66
C GLN A 42 -4.12 2.89 5.95
N GLY A 43 -2.92 3.23 6.39
CA GLY A 43 -1.97 2.23 6.82
C GLY A 43 -0.75 2.80 7.50
N THR A 44 0.18 1.91 7.81
CA THR A 44 1.49 2.27 8.36
C THR A 44 2.59 1.71 7.47
N SER A 45 3.72 2.43 7.39
CA SER A 45 4.93 1.94 6.75
C SER A 45 6.13 2.78 7.16
N THR A 46 7.30 2.15 7.20
CA THR A 46 8.57 2.89 7.29
C THR A 46 8.97 3.37 5.90
N LYS A 47 9.33 4.65 5.75
CA LYS A 47 9.81 5.19 4.47
C LYS A 47 11.09 4.46 4.03
N ILE A 48 11.10 3.95 2.80
CA ILE A 48 12.27 3.28 2.22
C ILE A 48 12.95 4.24 1.22
N PRO A 49 14.22 4.63 1.45
CA PRO A 49 14.97 5.46 0.51
C PRO A 49 15.02 4.84 -0.89
N GLY A 50 14.82 5.67 -1.93
CA GLY A 50 14.84 5.22 -3.33
C GLY A 50 13.63 4.40 -3.78
N LYS A 51 12.63 4.20 -2.91
CA LYS A 51 11.37 3.55 -3.26
C LYS A 51 10.19 4.49 -3.10
N TYR A 52 9.07 4.11 -3.71
CA TYR A 52 7.82 4.86 -3.71
C TYR A 52 6.65 3.93 -3.42
N LEU A 53 5.82 4.29 -2.43
CA LEU A 53 4.63 3.52 -2.09
C LEU A 53 3.50 3.88 -3.05
N TRP A 54 2.87 2.88 -3.68
CA TRP A 54 1.71 3.05 -4.55
C TRP A 54 0.55 2.16 -4.08
N VAL A 55 -0.67 2.59 -4.39
CA VAL A 55 -1.88 1.80 -4.16
C VAL A 55 -2.51 1.46 -5.50
N PHE A 56 -2.92 0.21 -5.64
CA PHE A 56 -3.59 -0.34 -6.81
C PHE A 56 -4.94 -0.92 -6.39
N VAL A 57 -5.91 -0.83 -7.29
CA VAL A 57 -7.23 -1.45 -7.13
C VAL A 57 -7.45 -2.43 -8.27
N HIS A 58 -8.02 -3.58 -7.96
CA HIS A 58 -8.32 -4.65 -8.90
C HIS A 58 -9.71 -5.20 -8.59
N ARG A 59 -10.53 -5.43 -9.62
CA ARG A 59 -11.80 -6.14 -9.45
C ARG A 59 -11.50 -7.63 -9.56
N SER A 60 -11.85 -8.41 -8.53
CA SER A 60 -11.31 -9.75 -8.31
C SER A 60 -11.67 -10.81 -9.37
N ASP A 61 -12.63 -10.52 -10.25
CA ASP A 61 -13.14 -11.44 -11.28
C ASP A 61 -12.54 -11.21 -12.69
N ILE A 62 -11.76 -10.15 -12.90
CA ILE A 62 -11.14 -9.80 -14.19
C ILE A 62 -9.65 -9.63 -14.05
N MET A 63 -8.90 -9.69 -15.15
CA MET A 63 -7.47 -9.41 -15.10
C MET A 63 -7.19 -7.90 -15.08
N GLY A 64 -6.10 -7.52 -14.42
CA GLY A 64 -5.52 -6.17 -14.51
C GLY A 64 -5.77 -5.29 -13.30
N TRP A 65 -4.86 -4.35 -13.08
CA TRP A 65 -4.82 -3.46 -11.92
C TRP A 65 -4.90 -2.01 -12.36
N TRP A 66 -5.56 -1.19 -11.55
CA TRP A 66 -5.62 0.25 -11.72
C TRP A 66 -4.77 0.94 -10.66
N PRO A 67 -3.62 1.54 -11.04
CA PRO A 67 -2.88 2.40 -10.15
C PRO A 67 -3.76 3.57 -9.71
N GLN A 68 -3.63 3.98 -8.46
CA GLN A 68 -4.41 5.08 -7.89
C GLN A 68 -3.59 6.37 -7.88
N THR A 69 -4.28 7.50 -7.99
CA THR A 69 -3.77 8.87 -8.26
C THR A 69 -2.26 9.11 -8.26
N ASN A 70 -1.56 9.01 -7.11
CA ASN A 70 -0.14 9.35 -6.99
C ASN A 70 0.58 8.36 -6.05
N ALA A 71 1.91 8.48 -6.01
CA ALA A 71 2.69 7.89 -4.92
C ALA A 71 2.20 8.40 -3.56
N VAL A 72 2.02 7.48 -2.62
CA VAL A 72 1.54 7.74 -1.27
C VAL A 72 2.60 8.48 -0.45
N LYS A 73 2.18 9.57 0.19
CA LYS A 73 3.02 10.30 1.14
C LYS A 73 2.92 9.67 2.53
N ILE A 74 4.05 9.18 3.03
CA ILE A 74 4.18 8.72 4.42
C ILE A 74 4.47 9.91 5.33
N ARG A 75 3.72 10.01 6.43
CA ARG A 75 3.87 11.05 7.45
C ARG A 75 5.05 10.73 8.39
N ALA A 76 5.45 11.71 9.20
CA ALA A 76 6.57 11.56 10.13
C ALA A 76 6.33 10.47 11.19
N ASP A 77 5.07 10.17 11.53
CA ASP A 77 4.66 9.12 12.45
C ASP A 77 4.53 7.73 11.80
N GLY A 78 4.92 7.60 10.52
CA GLY A 78 4.84 6.34 9.77
C GLY A 78 3.43 6.03 9.24
N THR A 79 2.43 6.86 9.51
CA THR A 79 1.09 6.67 8.94
C THR A 79 1.01 7.19 7.52
N TRP A 80 0.10 6.63 6.74
CA TRP A 80 -0.23 7.11 5.41
C TRP A 80 -1.73 7.03 5.14
N LEU A 81 -2.19 7.80 4.16
CA LEU A 81 -3.58 7.89 3.74
C LEU A 81 -3.63 8.10 2.23
N GLN A 82 -4.49 7.36 1.54
CA GLN A 82 -4.71 7.48 0.11
C GLN A 82 -6.21 7.33 -0.21
N THR A 83 -6.77 8.25 -0.98
CA THR A 83 -8.12 8.07 -1.54
C THR A 83 -8.01 7.22 -2.80
N VAL A 84 -8.87 6.21 -2.92
CA VAL A 84 -8.95 5.31 -4.07
C VAL A 84 -10.36 5.25 -4.63
N GLY A 85 -10.49 5.00 -5.92
CA GLY A 85 -11.74 4.69 -6.58
C GLY A 85 -11.99 3.18 -6.61
N ILE A 86 -13.22 2.76 -6.31
CA ILE A 86 -13.65 1.35 -6.34
C ILE A 86 -14.65 1.18 -7.47
N GLY A 87 -14.15 0.79 -8.64
CA GLY A 87 -14.94 0.55 -9.85
C GLY A 87 -15.87 1.71 -10.26
N GLN A 88 -16.76 1.41 -11.19
CA GLN A 88 -17.80 2.29 -11.72
C GLN A 88 -19.18 1.93 -11.15
N PRO A 89 -20.23 2.76 -11.32
CA PRO A 89 -21.54 2.51 -10.73
C PRO A 89 -22.14 1.12 -11.04
N GLN A 90 -21.82 0.52 -12.19
CA GLN A 90 -22.23 -0.83 -12.57
C GLN A 90 -21.53 -1.96 -11.79
N ASP A 91 -20.45 -1.68 -11.08
CA ASP A 91 -19.64 -2.69 -10.38
C ASP A 91 -20.08 -2.91 -8.91
N ILE A 92 -21.35 -2.62 -8.58
CA ILE A 92 -21.92 -2.95 -7.26
C ILE A 92 -21.91 -4.47 -7.05
N ASP A 93 -21.73 -4.90 -5.80
CA ASP A 93 -21.66 -6.29 -5.34
C ASP A 93 -20.42 -7.08 -5.80
N PHE A 94 -19.53 -6.46 -6.59
CA PHE A 94 -18.23 -7.05 -6.90
C PHE A 94 -17.23 -6.88 -5.75
N GLU A 95 -16.33 -7.85 -5.65
CA GLU A 95 -15.16 -7.79 -4.79
C GLU A 95 -14.02 -7.07 -5.48
N PHE A 96 -13.28 -6.30 -4.69
CA PHE A 96 -12.10 -5.58 -5.12
C PHE A 96 -10.94 -5.84 -4.18
N GLU A 97 -9.78 -6.07 -4.75
CA GLU A 97 -8.51 -6.10 -4.04
C GLU A 97 -7.88 -4.71 -4.06
N ILE A 98 -7.45 -4.25 -2.89
CA ILE A 98 -6.68 -3.02 -2.71
C ILE A 98 -5.29 -3.43 -2.26
N LYS A 99 -4.29 -3.17 -3.09
CA LYS A 99 -2.90 -3.53 -2.83
C LYS A 99 -2.03 -2.29 -2.69
N ALA A 100 -1.36 -2.16 -1.55
CA ALA A 100 -0.29 -1.20 -1.34
C ALA A 100 1.05 -1.89 -1.59
N ILE A 101 1.95 -1.27 -2.36
CA ILE A 101 3.24 -1.88 -2.74
C ILE A 101 4.32 -0.83 -2.87
N TRP A 102 5.52 -1.13 -2.36
CA TRP A 102 6.70 -0.32 -2.59
C TRP A 102 7.36 -0.67 -3.92
N LEU A 103 7.47 0.34 -4.79
CA LEU A 103 8.08 0.25 -6.11
C LEU A 103 9.46 0.90 -6.11
N ASN A 104 10.32 0.44 -7.02
CA ASN A 104 11.57 1.13 -7.33
C ASN A 104 11.29 2.43 -8.11
N GLU A 105 12.35 3.18 -8.42
CA GLU A 105 12.24 4.45 -9.15
C GLU A 105 11.75 4.28 -10.60
N ALA A 106 12.17 3.23 -11.31
CA ALA A 106 11.75 3.00 -12.69
C ALA A 106 10.23 2.73 -12.76
N ASP A 107 9.72 1.85 -11.91
CA ASP A 107 8.29 1.53 -11.83
C ASP A 107 7.48 2.72 -11.32
N HIS A 108 8.02 3.50 -10.38
CA HIS A 108 7.41 4.77 -10.00
C HIS A 108 7.24 5.72 -11.19
N ASN A 109 8.29 5.89 -12.00
CA ASN A 109 8.25 6.76 -13.17
C ASN A 109 7.25 6.24 -14.21
N ASN A 110 7.13 4.93 -14.37
CA ASN A 110 6.09 4.31 -15.20
C ASN A 110 4.67 4.65 -14.69
N MET A 111 4.45 4.62 -13.38
CA MET A 111 3.15 4.97 -12.80
C MET A 111 2.82 6.47 -12.93
N VAL A 112 3.83 7.33 -12.80
CA VAL A 112 3.69 8.77 -13.07
C VAL A 112 3.33 9.00 -14.54
N GLN A 113 3.98 8.29 -15.46
CA GLN A 113 3.69 8.39 -16.89
C GLN A 113 2.29 7.89 -17.21
N TYR A 114 1.87 6.75 -16.66
CA TYR A 114 0.51 6.23 -16.75
C TYR A 114 -0.53 7.28 -16.36
N MET A 115 -0.32 7.97 -15.23
CA MET A 115 -1.25 9.00 -14.75
C MET A 115 -1.32 10.21 -15.69
N ARG A 116 -0.20 10.61 -16.28
CA ARG A 116 -0.13 11.69 -17.27
C ARG A 116 -0.88 11.31 -18.54
N ASP A 117 -0.63 10.12 -19.06
CA ASP A 117 -1.25 9.63 -20.29
C ASP A 117 -2.75 9.44 -20.12
N GLY A 118 -3.18 8.87 -18.99
CA GLY A 118 -4.60 8.70 -18.73
C GLY A 118 -5.35 10.01 -18.55
N THR A 119 -4.73 11.00 -17.89
CA THR A 119 -5.30 12.35 -17.82
C THR A 119 -5.39 13.02 -19.19
N LYS A 120 -4.34 12.87 -20.02
CA LYS A 120 -4.27 13.48 -21.35
C LYS A 120 -5.29 12.86 -22.32
N ASN A 121 -5.45 11.54 -22.26
CA ASN A 121 -6.26 10.78 -23.21
C ASN A 121 -7.68 10.52 -22.69
N ASN A 122 -7.95 10.86 -21.43
CA ASN A 122 -9.18 10.51 -20.71
C ASN A 122 -9.47 9.00 -20.75
N ASP A 123 -8.42 8.19 -20.56
CA ASP A 123 -8.47 6.73 -20.62
C ASP A 123 -7.49 6.11 -19.61
N TRP A 124 -7.97 5.20 -18.78
CA TRP A 124 -7.18 4.56 -17.71
C TRP A 124 -7.25 3.03 -17.88
N PRO A 125 -6.51 2.48 -18.86
CA PRO A 125 -6.49 1.04 -19.07
C PRO A 125 -5.92 0.34 -17.84
N SER A 126 -6.39 -0.88 -17.57
CA SER A 126 -5.76 -1.73 -16.56
C SER A 126 -4.34 -2.11 -16.98
N ILE A 127 -3.46 -2.31 -16.01
CA ILE A 127 -2.09 -2.77 -16.25
C ILE A 127 -1.81 -4.11 -15.57
N GLU A 128 -0.72 -4.76 -15.95
CA GLU A 128 -0.10 -5.78 -15.11
C GLU A 128 0.45 -5.14 -13.83
N LEU A 129 0.29 -5.81 -12.69
CA LEU A 129 0.82 -5.30 -11.44
C LEU A 129 2.36 -5.29 -11.49
N PRO A 130 3.03 -4.14 -11.28
CA PRO A 130 4.48 -4.11 -11.22
C PRO A 130 5.00 -4.95 -10.05
N GLU A 131 6.19 -5.53 -10.22
CA GLU A 131 6.88 -6.18 -9.11
C GLU A 131 7.25 -5.16 -8.03
N GLY A 132 7.22 -5.59 -6.77
CA GLY A 132 7.55 -4.69 -5.68
C GLY A 132 7.45 -5.34 -4.31
N SER A 133 8.16 -4.73 -3.36
CA SER A 133 8.20 -5.21 -1.97
C SER A 133 8.73 -4.13 -1.03
N PRO A 134 8.23 -4.07 0.22
CA PRO A 134 7.13 -4.88 0.77
C PRO A 134 5.76 -4.51 0.16
N SER A 135 4.78 -5.40 0.32
CA SER A 135 3.39 -5.19 -0.13
C SER A 135 2.37 -5.65 0.92
N ALA A 136 1.17 -5.07 0.87
CA ALA A 136 0.01 -5.47 1.67
C ALA A 136 -1.25 -5.41 0.82
N ILE A 137 -2.22 -6.28 1.11
CA ILE A 137 -3.45 -6.42 0.34
C ILE A 137 -4.64 -6.62 1.26
N VAL A 138 -5.79 -6.04 0.88
CA VAL A 138 -7.09 -6.27 1.52
C VAL A 138 -8.18 -6.38 0.46
N THR A 139 -9.19 -7.19 0.74
CA THR A 139 -10.36 -7.36 -0.14
C THR A 139 -11.57 -6.63 0.42
N VAL A 140 -12.29 -5.90 -0.42
CA VAL A 140 -13.51 -5.13 -0.07
C VAL A 140 -14.64 -5.48 -1.03
N THR A 141 -15.88 -5.23 -0.62
CA THR A 141 -17.05 -5.36 -1.49
C THR A 141 -17.64 -3.99 -1.78
N LYS A 142 -17.87 -3.67 -3.05
CA LYS A 142 -18.58 -2.45 -3.41
C LYS A 142 -20.07 -2.58 -3.11
N VAL A 143 -20.64 -1.58 -2.43
CA VAL A 143 -22.07 -1.46 -2.19
C VAL A 143 -22.60 -0.13 -2.72
N LYS A 144 -23.93 0.01 -2.79
CA LYS A 144 -24.62 1.24 -3.19
C LYS A 144 -24.27 2.44 -2.32
#